data_AF-A0A2B5Y462-F1
#
_entry.id   AF-A0A2B5Y462-F1
#
_cell.length_a   1.000
_cell.length_b   1.000
_cell.length_c   1.000
_cell.angle_alpha   90.00
_cell.angle_beta   90.00
_cell.angle_gamma   90.00
#
_symmetry.space_group_name_H-M   'P 1'
#
loop_
_entity.id
_entity.type
_entity.pdbx_description
1 polymer ?
#
loop_
_entity_poly.entity_id
_entity_poly.type
_entity_poly.pdbx_seq_one_letter_code
_entity_poly.pdbx_strand_id
1 'polypeptide(L)'
;MKMFQRIGVSAVIVSTFLGIGDNVNIVTADSIEQQSKLGIEQETDKQIIVKFSADLKLPYEDGIEKQIQSETNDKVLEDFLGEYPDVTFTRLFTSVSPEEIQDLEVKAPNNVSTSLLNYYILQTKNDGREETLVDKLKASSLIEDVYMKKQEKIITPEVKQLSVSLNPNNNPRFNKQGYLEAAPYGINAPFAWGVQGGNGNDVTFVDMEYGWLLNHEDLVHQNIELMSGRNIDQHVGHGTSVLGIVSSEDNEVGNIGVAPHRYQA
;
A
#
# COMPACT_ATOMS: atom_id res chain seq x y z
N MET A 1 28.51 38.10 13.95
CA MET A 1 29.25 37.30 12.96
C MET A 1 29.35 35.87 13.47
N LYS A 2 28.57 34.93 12.89
CA LYS A 2 28.68 33.45 13.00
C LYS A 2 28.53 32.84 14.42
N MET A 3 28.01 31.64 14.67
CA MET A 3 27.61 30.51 13.83
C MET A 3 26.73 29.55 14.65
N PHE A 4 25.93 28.80 13.90
CA PHE A 4 24.99 27.74 14.26
C PHE A 4 25.61 26.47 14.89
N GLN A 5 24.68 25.62 15.38
CA GLN A 5 24.63 24.15 15.30
C GLN A 5 25.34 23.30 16.35
N ARG A 6 24.52 22.49 17.06
CA ARG A 6 24.73 21.04 17.18
C ARG A 6 23.39 20.31 17.04
N ILE A 7 23.16 19.75 15.86
CA ILE A 7 22.13 18.74 15.59
C ILE A 7 22.78 17.39 15.89
N GLY A 8 22.17 16.59 16.76
CA GLY A 8 22.60 15.22 17.03
C GLY A 8 22.06 14.29 15.95
N VAL A 9 22.96 13.70 15.16
CA VAL A 9 22.64 12.59 14.26
C VAL A 9 22.83 11.31 15.07
N SER A 10 21.77 10.52 15.25
CA SER A 10 21.88 9.14 15.75
C SER A 10 21.60 8.19 14.59
N ALA A 11 22.63 7.49 14.14
CA ALA A 11 22.52 6.41 13.17
C ALA A 11 22.39 5.09 13.94
N VAL A 12 21.33 4.33 13.67
CA VAL A 12 21.19 2.95 14.17
C VAL A 12 21.28 2.03 12.95
N ILE A 13 22.34 1.24 12.89
CA ILE A 13 22.54 0.21 11.88
C ILE A 13 21.97 -1.09 12.46
N VAL A 14 20.85 -1.56 11.91
CA VAL A 14 20.37 -2.93 12.13
C VAL A 14 20.51 -3.68 10.82
N SER A 15 21.59 -4.43 10.70
CA SER A 15 21.84 -5.36 9.60
C SER A 15 21.52 -6.78 10.06
N THR A 16 20.43 -7.36 9.56
CA THR A 16 20.42 -8.66 8.85
C THR A 16 18.99 -9.10 8.51
N PHE A 17 18.60 -8.89 7.25
CA PHE A 17 17.64 -9.75 6.56
C PHE A 17 18.42 -10.46 5.45
N LEU A 18 18.51 -11.78 5.51
CA LEU A 18 19.11 -12.59 4.45
C LEU A 18 18.11 -12.70 3.29
N GLY A 19 18.16 -11.72 2.40
CA GLY A 19 17.65 -11.79 1.03
C GLY A 19 18.75 -11.24 0.13
N ILE A 20 19.39 -12.11 -0.65
CA ILE A 20 20.53 -11.75 -1.51
C ILE A 20 20.02 -10.79 -2.60
N GLY A 21 20.36 -9.52 -2.43
CA GLY A 21 20.18 -8.44 -3.40
C GLY A 21 21.05 -7.27 -2.96
N ASP A 22 22.14 -7.02 -3.67
CA ASP A 22 23.25 -6.11 -3.28
C ASP A 22 22.92 -4.61 -3.30
N ASN A 23 21.69 -4.19 -2.99
CA ASN A 23 21.36 -2.77 -2.82
C ASN A 23 20.42 -2.57 -1.63
N VAL A 24 21.00 -2.18 -0.49
CA VAL A 24 20.23 -1.69 0.65
C VAL A 24 19.76 -0.26 0.31
N ASN A 25 18.53 -0.14 -0.18
CA ASN A 25 17.86 1.17 -0.21
C ASN A 25 17.62 1.61 1.23
N ILE A 26 18.40 2.58 1.69
CA ILE A 26 18.19 3.23 2.99
C ILE A 26 16.91 4.07 2.87
N VAL A 27 15.81 3.60 3.46
CA VAL A 27 14.59 4.38 3.59
C VAL A 27 14.67 5.12 4.92
N THR A 28 14.92 6.43 4.89
CA THR A 28 14.72 7.29 6.06
C THR A 28 13.25 7.65 6.14
N ALA A 29 12.63 7.45 7.31
CA ALA A 29 11.37 8.08 7.64
C ALA A 29 11.62 9.56 7.91
N ASP A 30 11.76 10.35 6.84
CA ASP A 30 11.84 11.79 6.97
C ASP A 30 10.53 12.30 7.56
N SER A 31 10.60 13.00 8.70
CA SER A 31 9.41 13.62 9.26
C SER A 31 8.87 14.68 8.30
N ILE A 32 7.56 14.85 8.25
CA ILE A 32 6.87 15.81 7.38
C ILE A 32 7.44 17.24 7.55
N GLU A 33 7.94 17.56 8.75
CA GLU A 33 8.56 18.85 9.06
C GLU A 33 9.91 19.08 8.32
N GLN A 34 10.60 17.99 7.97
CA GLN A 34 11.81 18.03 7.14
C GLN A 34 11.46 18.17 5.65
N GLN A 35 10.43 17.46 5.17
CA GLN A 35 9.95 17.54 3.79
C GLN A 35 9.37 18.92 3.45
N SER A 36 8.61 19.52 4.38
CA SER A 36 8.07 20.88 4.20
C SER A 36 9.16 21.97 4.19
N LYS A 37 10.25 21.77 4.94
CA LYS A 37 11.41 22.69 4.95
C LYS A 37 12.28 22.60 3.69
N LEU A 38 12.20 21.48 2.97
CA LEU A 38 12.93 21.26 1.71
C LEU A 38 12.20 21.80 0.47
N GLY A 39 11.03 22.42 0.63
CA GLY A 39 10.27 22.98 -0.49
C GLY A 39 9.75 21.91 -1.47
N ILE A 40 9.65 20.66 -1.02
CA ILE A 40 8.92 19.62 -1.75
C ILE A 40 7.44 19.90 -1.51
N GLU A 41 6.88 20.87 -2.26
CA GLU A 41 5.45 20.88 -2.50
C GLU A 41 5.09 19.51 -3.05
N GLN A 42 4.15 18.80 -2.41
CA GLN A 42 3.60 17.59 -3.00
C GLN A 42 3.01 17.98 -4.35
N GLU A 43 3.72 17.65 -5.42
CA GLU A 43 3.25 17.83 -6.78
C GLU A 43 1.92 17.05 -6.89
N THR A 44 0.84 17.80 -7.14
CA THR A 44 -0.54 17.37 -6.97
C THR A 44 -1.05 16.67 -8.23
N ASP A 45 -0.36 15.62 -8.65
CA ASP A 45 -0.76 14.91 -9.86
C ASP A 45 -1.91 13.97 -9.54
N LYS A 46 -3.12 14.53 -9.63
CA LYS A 46 -4.37 13.79 -9.77
C LYS A 46 -4.25 12.85 -10.98
N GLN A 47 -4.13 11.55 -10.73
CA GLN A 47 -4.04 10.54 -11.79
C GLN A 47 -5.43 9.96 -12.08
N ILE A 48 -5.82 9.89 -13.34
CA ILE A 48 -6.99 9.13 -13.80
C ILE A 48 -6.51 7.73 -14.18
N ILE A 49 -7.05 6.69 -13.54
CA ILE A 49 -6.79 5.30 -13.88
C ILE A 49 -7.94 4.81 -14.76
N VAL A 50 -7.59 4.16 -15.87
CA VAL A 50 -8.53 3.57 -16.82
C VAL A 50 -8.20 2.09 -16.98
N LYS A 51 -9.21 1.24 -16.80
CA LYS A 51 -9.15 -0.18 -17.06
C LYS A 51 -10.01 -0.49 -18.28
N PHE A 52 -9.38 -0.93 -19.37
CA PHE A 52 -10.10 -1.38 -20.55
C PHE A 52 -10.65 -2.80 -20.36
N SER A 53 -11.76 -3.09 -21.05
CA SER A 53 -12.37 -4.42 -21.07
C SER A 53 -11.38 -5.46 -21.61
N ALA A 54 -11.35 -6.64 -20.99
CA ALA A 54 -10.52 -7.77 -21.42
C ALA A 54 -10.86 -8.32 -22.82
N ASP A 55 -12.05 -7.98 -23.34
CA ASP A 55 -12.46 -8.30 -24.71
C ASP A 55 -11.69 -7.46 -25.74
N LEU A 56 -11.22 -6.28 -25.35
CA LEU A 56 -10.44 -5.40 -26.20
C LEU A 56 -8.96 -5.82 -26.16
N LYS A 57 -8.46 -6.34 -27.28
CA LYS A 57 -7.08 -6.80 -27.42
C LYS A 57 -6.14 -5.65 -27.77
N LEU A 58 -5.86 -4.79 -26.80
CA LEU A 58 -4.87 -3.72 -26.95
C LEU A 58 -3.45 -4.23 -26.68
N PRO A 59 -2.43 -3.68 -27.38
CA PRO A 59 -1.05 -3.84 -26.95
C PRO A 59 -0.81 -3.08 -25.65
N TYR A 60 -0.03 -3.66 -24.73
CA TYR A 60 0.37 -2.97 -23.51
C TYR A 60 1.55 -2.03 -23.77
N GLU A 61 1.26 -0.89 -24.39
CA GLU A 61 2.21 0.14 -24.82
C GLU A 61 1.71 1.54 -24.41
N ASP A 62 2.59 2.54 -24.41
CA ASP A 62 2.18 3.94 -24.21
C ASP A 62 1.65 4.52 -25.52
N GLY A 63 0.68 5.43 -25.47
CA GLY A 63 0.15 6.12 -26.65
C GLY A 63 -0.89 5.33 -27.45
N ILE A 64 -1.66 4.45 -26.80
CA ILE A 64 -2.64 3.56 -27.44
C ILE A 64 -3.88 4.27 -28.02
N GLU A 65 -4.03 5.59 -27.83
CA GLU A 65 -5.16 6.36 -28.35
C GLU A 65 -5.35 6.21 -29.86
N LYS A 66 -4.26 6.06 -30.63
CA LYS A 66 -4.33 5.88 -32.09
C LYS A 66 -4.91 4.52 -32.46
N GLN A 67 -4.49 3.47 -31.76
CA GLN A 67 -4.98 2.11 -31.94
C GLN A 67 -6.46 2.04 -31.58
N ILE A 68 -6.87 2.66 -30.48
CA ILE A 68 -8.29 2.78 -30.11
C ILE A 68 -9.09 3.43 -31.24
N GLN A 69 -8.61 4.55 -31.79
CA GLN A 69 -9.28 5.25 -32.90
C GLN A 69 -9.34 4.43 -34.19
N SER A 70 -8.37 3.56 -34.46
CA SER A 70 -8.32 2.77 -35.70
C SER A 70 -9.01 1.41 -35.61
N GLU A 71 -9.06 0.81 -34.42
CA GLU A 71 -9.46 -0.60 -34.22
C GLU A 71 -10.80 -0.75 -33.51
N THR A 72 -11.37 0.34 -32.98
CA THR A 72 -12.67 0.31 -32.29
C THR A 72 -13.72 1.15 -33.02
N ASN A 73 -14.99 0.79 -32.83
CA ASN A 73 -16.15 1.57 -33.29
C ASN A 73 -16.91 2.16 -32.08
N ASP A 74 -16.23 2.38 -30.95
CA ASP A 74 -16.86 2.91 -29.75
C ASP A 74 -17.01 4.42 -29.87
N LYS A 75 -18.24 4.85 -30.15
CA LYS A 75 -18.52 6.26 -30.46
C LYS A 75 -18.15 7.21 -29.32
N VAL A 76 -18.22 6.73 -28.08
CA VAL A 76 -17.86 7.51 -26.89
C VAL A 76 -16.36 7.79 -26.90
N LEU A 77 -15.52 6.79 -27.14
CA LEU A 77 -14.07 6.97 -27.22
C LEU A 77 -13.65 7.79 -28.45
N GLU A 78 -14.30 7.62 -29.59
CA GLU A 78 -14.06 8.46 -30.78
C GLU A 78 -14.31 9.94 -30.49
N ASP A 79 -15.49 10.26 -29.94
CA ASP A 79 -15.88 11.63 -29.64
C ASP A 79 -15.00 12.22 -28.52
N PHE A 80 -14.67 11.40 -27.50
CA PHE A 80 -13.77 11.78 -26.43
C PHE A 80 -12.37 12.17 -26.95
N LEU A 81 -11.75 11.33 -27.77
CA LEU A 81 -10.41 11.60 -28.30
C LEU A 81 -10.40 12.73 -29.34
N GLY A 82 -11.53 12.97 -30.01
CA GLY A 82 -11.72 14.13 -30.88
C GLY A 82 -11.87 15.45 -30.10
N GLU A 83 -12.60 15.43 -28.98
CA GLU A 83 -12.79 16.58 -28.10
C GLU A 83 -11.52 16.91 -27.29
N TYR A 84 -10.74 15.89 -26.93
CA TYR A 84 -9.55 16.00 -26.08
C TYR A 84 -8.29 15.45 -26.76
N PRO A 85 -7.77 16.12 -27.80
CA PRO A 85 -6.62 15.63 -28.57
C PRO A 85 -5.28 15.67 -27.81
N ASP A 86 -5.26 16.25 -26.61
CA ASP A 86 -4.08 16.36 -25.76
C ASP A 86 -3.99 15.29 -24.67
N VAL A 87 -4.93 14.36 -24.63
CA VAL A 87 -4.85 13.22 -23.72
C VAL A 87 -4.00 12.11 -24.33
N THR A 88 -3.31 11.36 -23.48
CA THR A 88 -2.58 10.16 -23.89
C THR A 88 -2.70 9.09 -22.83
N PHE A 89 -2.74 7.83 -23.24
CA PHE A 89 -2.76 6.70 -22.32
C PHE A 89 -1.33 6.17 -22.11
N THR A 90 -0.88 6.15 -20.86
CA THR A 90 0.41 5.56 -20.47
C THR A 90 0.19 4.33 -19.60
N ARG A 91 1.04 3.32 -19.69
CA ARG A 91 0.93 2.08 -18.90
C ARG A 91 0.98 2.38 -17.40
N LEU A 92 0.12 1.72 -16.63
CA LEU A 92 0.12 1.84 -15.17
C LEU A 92 1.30 1.08 -14.52
N PHE A 93 1.60 -0.12 -14.99
CA PHE A 93 2.63 -0.99 -14.43
C PHE A 93 3.86 -1.00 -15.35
N THR A 94 4.94 -0.41 -14.87
CA THR A 94 6.20 -0.27 -15.63
C THR A 94 7.43 -0.84 -14.91
N SER A 95 7.26 -1.27 -13.65
CA SER A 95 8.34 -1.84 -12.84
C SER A 95 8.69 -3.29 -13.19
N VAL A 96 7.82 -3.97 -13.94
CA VAL A 96 7.96 -5.35 -14.43
C VAL A 96 7.56 -5.40 -15.90
N SER A 97 8.10 -6.34 -16.66
CA SER A 97 7.78 -6.46 -18.08
C SER A 97 6.36 -7.01 -18.31
N PRO A 98 5.73 -6.75 -19.47
CA PRO A 98 4.43 -7.33 -19.81
C PRO A 98 4.46 -8.87 -19.80
N GLU A 99 5.57 -9.47 -20.23
CA GLU A 99 5.77 -10.93 -20.23
C GLU A 99 5.83 -11.48 -18.81
N GLU A 100 6.50 -10.79 -17.88
CA GLU A 100 6.55 -11.17 -16.47
C GLU A 100 5.17 -11.11 -15.82
N ILE A 101 4.39 -10.07 -16.11
CA ILE A 101 2.99 -9.96 -15.64
C ILE A 101 2.17 -11.12 -16.19
N GLN A 102 2.26 -11.41 -17.47
CA GLN A 102 1.52 -12.50 -18.11
C GLN A 102 1.91 -13.86 -17.52
N ASP A 103 3.20 -14.08 -17.27
CA ASP A 103 3.71 -15.29 -16.61
C ASP A 103 3.14 -15.47 -15.20
N LEU A 104 2.98 -14.37 -14.45
CA LEU A 104 2.34 -14.39 -13.12
C LEU A 104 0.85 -14.71 -13.22
N GLU A 105 0.15 -14.14 -14.19
CA GLU A 105 -1.27 -14.39 -14.44
C GLU A 105 -1.54 -15.85 -14.83
N VAL A 106 -0.70 -16.45 -15.67
CA VAL A 106 -0.79 -17.88 -16.06
C VAL A 106 -0.56 -18.80 -14.85
N LYS A 107 0.34 -18.42 -13.95
CA LYS A 107 0.64 -19.19 -12.73
C LYS A 107 -0.41 -19.01 -11.64
N ALA A 108 -1.32 -18.03 -11.77
CA ALA A 108 -2.29 -17.71 -10.75
C ALA A 108 -3.36 -18.83 -10.64
N PRO A 109 -3.62 -19.37 -9.43
CA PRO A 109 -4.35 -20.64 -9.27
C PRO A 109 -5.87 -20.63 -9.58
N ASN A 110 -6.46 -19.64 -10.24
CA ASN A 110 -7.91 -19.59 -10.49
C ASN A 110 -8.34 -18.95 -11.83
N ASN A 111 -7.49 -18.86 -12.85
CA ASN A 111 -7.76 -18.05 -14.06
C ASN A 111 -8.26 -16.66 -13.67
N VAL A 112 -7.35 -15.80 -13.22
CA VAL A 112 -7.72 -14.42 -12.88
C VAL A 112 -8.35 -13.80 -14.13
N SER A 113 -9.64 -13.49 -14.07
CA SER A 113 -10.40 -12.92 -15.20
C SER A 113 -9.96 -11.48 -15.53
N THR A 114 -9.05 -10.93 -14.75
CA THR A 114 -8.59 -9.55 -14.77
C THR A 114 -7.10 -9.51 -15.05
N SER A 115 -6.72 -9.02 -16.23
CA SER A 115 -5.31 -8.78 -16.54
C SER A 115 -4.85 -7.41 -16.05
N LEU A 116 -3.67 -7.35 -15.42
CA LEU A 116 -3.01 -6.09 -15.06
C LEU A 116 -2.59 -5.29 -16.29
N LEU A 117 -2.48 -5.95 -17.44
CA LEU A 117 -2.14 -5.34 -18.73
C LEU A 117 -3.28 -4.52 -19.36
N ASN A 118 -4.43 -4.42 -18.70
CA ASN A 118 -5.53 -3.57 -19.16
C ASN A 118 -5.58 -2.20 -18.49
N TYR A 119 -4.64 -1.91 -17.58
CA TYR A 119 -4.62 -0.68 -16.79
C TYR A 119 -3.67 0.38 -17.35
N TYR A 120 -4.23 1.57 -17.57
CA TYR A 120 -3.53 2.74 -18.06
C TYR A 120 -3.81 3.94 -17.15
N ILE A 121 -2.88 4.89 -17.16
CA ILE A 121 -3.05 6.24 -16.65
C ILE A 121 -3.43 7.12 -17.84
N LEU A 122 -4.55 7.82 -17.74
CA LEU A 122 -4.88 8.88 -18.68
C LEU A 122 -4.14 10.16 -18.27
N GLN A 123 -3.13 10.50 -19.05
CA GLN A 123 -2.42 11.77 -18.92
C GLN A 123 -3.24 12.86 -19.60
N THR A 124 -3.41 13.97 -18.90
CA THR A 124 -4.09 15.17 -19.38
C THR A 124 -3.39 16.39 -18.81
N LYS A 125 -3.62 17.56 -19.39
CA LYS A 125 -3.27 18.81 -18.72
C LYS A 125 -4.06 18.89 -17.41
N ASN A 126 -3.38 19.29 -16.34
CA ASN A 126 -3.97 19.56 -15.03
C ASN A 126 -4.68 20.93 -15.09
N ASP A 127 -5.78 20.99 -15.86
CA ASP A 127 -6.59 22.19 -16.10
C ASP A 127 -7.93 22.14 -15.34
N GLY A 128 -8.13 21.14 -14.47
CA GLY A 128 -9.30 21.01 -13.61
C GLY A 128 -10.46 20.24 -14.25
N ARG A 129 -10.27 19.62 -15.42
CA ARG A 129 -11.32 18.88 -16.13
C ARG A 129 -11.40 17.39 -15.77
N GLU A 130 -10.61 16.92 -14.80
CA GLU A 130 -10.39 15.48 -14.57
C GLU A 130 -11.69 14.71 -14.28
N GLU A 131 -12.58 15.30 -13.48
CA GLU A 131 -13.90 14.70 -13.15
C GLU A 131 -14.78 14.55 -14.40
N THR A 132 -14.75 15.54 -15.29
CA THR A 132 -15.50 15.48 -16.56
C THR A 132 -14.95 14.40 -17.50
N LEU A 133 -13.64 14.21 -17.53
CA LEU A 133 -13.02 13.14 -18.33
C LEU A 133 -13.45 11.76 -17.81
N VAL A 134 -13.40 11.56 -16.49
CA VAL A 134 -13.84 10.31 -15.85
C VAL A 134 -15.29 10.01 -16.21
N ASP A 135 -16.20 10.98 -16.06
CA ASP A 135 -17.63 10.74 -16.31
C ASP A 135 -17.94 10.47 -17.79
N LYS A 136 -17.22 11.11 -18.73
CA LYS A 136 -17.34 10.80 -20.17
C LYS A 136 -16.84 9.38 -20.48
N LEU A 137 -15.70 8.99 -19.91
CA LEU A 137 -15.11 7.67 -20.13
C LEU A 137 -15.98 6.52 -19.58
N LYS A 138 -16.69 6.73 -18.47
CA LYS A 138 -17.64 5.75 -17.91
C LYS A 138 -18.78 5.35 -18.86
N ALA A 139 -19.08 6.18 -19.86
CA ALA A 139 -20.13 5.89 -20.83
C ALA A 139 -19.69 4.90 -21.93
N SER A 140 -18.38 4.62 -22.05
CA SER A 140 -17.86 3.69 -23.05
C SER A 140 -18.10 2.23 -22.65
N SER A 141 -18.52 1.41 -23.61
CA SER A 141 -18.69 -0.03 -23.39
C SER A 141 -17.38 -0.81 -23.34
N LEU A 142 -16.28 -0.19 -23.79
CA LEU A 142 -14.94 -0.77 -23.82
C LEU A 142 -14.12 -0.45 -22.56
N ILE A 143 -14.64 0.38 -21.66
CA ILE A 143 -14.02 0.69 -20.38
C ILE A 143 -14.71 -0.13 -19.30
N GLU A 144 -13.95 -0.97 -18.63
CA GLU A 144 -14.44 -1.77 -17.51
C GLU A 144 -14.53 -0.93 -16.24
N ASP A 145 -13.52 -0.07 -16.00
CA ASP A 145 -13.49 0.83 -14.85
C ASP A 145 -12.67 2.10 -15.15
N VAL A 146 -13.06 3.22 -14.55
CA VAL A 146 -12.31 4.48 -14.62
C VAL A 146 -12.54 5.30 -13.35
N TYR A 147 -11.45 5.72 -12.72
CA TYR A 147 -11.51 6.43 -11.46
C TYR A 147 -10.33 7.39 -11.26
N MET A 148 -10.56 8.40 -10.44
CA MET A 148 -9.49 9.22 -9.89
C MET A 148 -8.73 8.41 -8.85
N LYS A 149 -7.42 8.25 -9.02
CA LYS A 149 -6.55 7.76 -7.95
C LYS A 149 -6.74 8.69 -6.76
N LYS A 150 -7.29 8.15 -5.67
CA LYS A 150 -7.50 8.89 -4.43
C LYS A 150 -6.13 9.30 -3.90
N GLN A 151 -5.82 10.59 -3.97
CA GLN A 151 -4.65 11.11 -3.27
C GLN A 151 -4.99 11.11 -1.78
N GLU A 152 -4.26 10.30 -1.03
CA GLU A 152 -4.29 10.42 0.41
C GLU A 152 -3.57 11.72 0.77
N LYS A 153 -4.33 12.73 1.15
CA LYS A 153 -3.76 13.88 1.82
C LYS A 153 -3.19 13.34 3.12
N ILE A 154 -1.87 13.25 3.21
CA ILE A 154 -1.17 12.91 4.45
C ILE A 154 -1.34 14.11 5.37
N ILE A 155 -2.48 14.17 6.04
CA ILE A 155 -2.71 15.09 7.15
C ILE A 155 -2.01 14.42 8.33
N THR A 156 -1.09 15.13 8.98
CA THR A 156 -0.59 14.70 10.29
C THR A 156 -1.81 14.50 11.19
N PRO A 157 -2.09 13.26 11.67
CA PRO A 157 -3.26 13.03 12.50
C PRO A 157 -3.16 13.93 13.74
N GLU A 158 -4.27 14.59 14.08
CA GLU A 158 -4.38 15.26 15.37
C GLU A 158 -4.17 14.19 16.45
N VAL A 159 -3.16 14.38 17.31
CA VAL A 159 -2.86 13.45 18.39
C VAL A 159 -3.98 13.50 19.41
N LYS A 160 -4.99 12.66 19.21
CA LYS A 160 -6.08 12.46 20.17
C LYS A 160 -5.70 11.32 21.08
N GLN A 161 -5.76 11.57 22.39
CA GLN A 161 -5.51 10.51 23.36
C GLN A 161 -6.63 9.47 23.30
N LEU A 162 -6.25 8.21 23.28
CA LEU A 162 -7.16 7.08 23.31
C LEU A 162 -7.54 6.76 24.77
N SER A 163 -8.81 6.43 25.02
CA SER A 163 -9.29 5.98 26.34
C SER A 163 -9.17 4.46 26.55
N VAL A 164 -8.71 3.72 25.53
CA VAL A 164 -8.51 2.28 25.59
C VAL A 164 -7.25 2.00 26.42
N SER A 165 -7.41 1.23 27.48
CA SER A 165 -6.31 0.82 28.35
C SER A 165 -5.78 -0.52 27.86
N LEU A 166 -4.63 -0.52 27.18
CA LEU A 166 -3.79 -1.72 27.06
C LEU A 166 -3.02 -1.95 28.36
N ASN A 167 -2.69 -3.20 28.67
CA ASN A 167 -1.88 -3.59 29.81
C ASN A 167 -0.72 -4.50 29.37
N PRO A 168 0.27 -3.97 28.62
CA PRO A 168 1.31 -4.78 27.99
C PRO A 168 2.12 -5.65 28.97
N ASN A 169 2.19 -5.26 30.24
CA ASN A 169 2.90 -6.00 31.29
C ASN A 169 2.23 -7.31 31.69
N ASN A 170 0.97 -7.55 31.30
CA ASN A 170 0.32 -8.85 31.52
C ASN A 170 0.85 -9.92 30.53
N ASN A 171 1.39 -9.52 29.38
CA ASN A 171 1.94 -10.43 28.37
C ASN A 171 3.34 -10.88 28.81
N PRO A 172 3.58 -12.18 29.07
CA PRO A 172 4.79 -12.66 29.73
C PRO A 172 6.11 -12.39 29.00
N ARG A 173 6.06 -12.11 27.69
CA ARG A 173 7.25 -11.84 26.87
C ARG A 173 7.44 -10.37 26.52
N PHE A 174 6.56 -9.47 26.94
CA PHE A 174 6.65 -8.05 26.62
C PHE A 174 8.01 -7.44 26.98
N ASN A 175 8.57 -7.81 28.13
CA ASN A 175 9.90 -7.36 28.57
C ASN A 175 11.08 -7.87 27.72
N LYS A 176 10.83 -8.78 26.77
CA LYS A 176 11.83 -9.28 25.80
C LYS A 176 11.63 -8.66 24.41
N GLN A 177 10.59 -7.86 24.21
CA GLN A 177 10.27 -7.21 22.93
C GLN A 177 10.89 -5.80 22.87
N GLY A 178 12.22 -5.73 22.97
CA GLY A 178 12.96 -4.45 23.01
C GLY A 178 12.71 -3.52 21.81
N TYR A 179 12.25 -4.07 20.68
CA TYR A 179 11.84 -3.28 19.51
C TYR A 179 10.60 -2.39 19.76
N LEU A 180 9.78 -2.70 20.78
CA LEU A 180 8.64 -1.89 21.19
C LEU A 180 9.04 -0.71 22.09
N GLU A 181 10.22 -0.76 22.72
CA GLU A 181 10.70 0.28 23.62
C GLU A 181 10.93 1.61 22.89
N ALA A 182 11.18 2.69 23.64
CA ALA A 182 11.55 3.96 23.03
C ALA A 182 12.90 3.89 22.29
N ALA A 183 13.13 4.86 21.41
CA ALA A 183 14.44 5.08 20.80
C ALA A 183 15.56 5.13 21.86
N PRO A 184 16.79 4.66 21.53
CA PRO A 184 17.28 4.40 20.18
C PRO A 184 17.05 2.98 19.65
N TYR A 185 16.56 2.05 20.47
CA TYR A 185 16.51 0.62 20.08
C TYR A 185 15.14 0.16 19.59
N GLY A 186 14.07 0.89 19.91
CA GLY A 186 12.72 0.57 19.47
C GLY A 186 11.94 1.76 18.91
N ILE A 187 10.66 1.52 18.64
CA ILE A 187 9.76 2.46 17.95
C ILE A 187 8.82 3.23 18.89
N ASN A 188 8.93 3.04 20.21
CA ASN A 188 8.06 3.61 21.23
C ASN A 188 6.58 3.26 21.05
N ALA A 189 6.28 1.97 20.79
CA ALA A 189 4.91 1.49 20.60
C ALA A 189 3.98 1.80 21.80
N PRO A 190 4.42 1.70 23.08
CA PRO A 190 3.59 2.08 24.22
C PRO A 190 3.10 3.53 24.20
N PHE A 191 3.88 4.46 23.67
CA PHE A 191 3.42 5.83 23.47
C PHE A 191 2.36 5.90 22.35
N ALA A 192 2.60 5.22 21.23
CA ALA A 192 1.67 5.21 20.09
C ALA A 192 0.31 4.60 20.45
N TRP A 193 0.27 3.55 21.29
CA TRP A 193 -0.99 2.95 21.75
C TRP A 193 -1.90 3.92 22.51
N GLY A 194 -1.32 4.95 23.14
CA GLY A 194 -2.07 6.03 23.79
C GLY A 194 -2.68 7.05 22.83
N VAL A 195 -2.43 6.93 21.52
CA VAL A 195 -2.94 7.82 20.47
C VAL A 195 -4.01 7.09 19.67
N GLN A 196 -5.06 7.81 19.27
CA GLN A 196 -6.15 7.27 18.46
C GLN A 196 -5.62 6.61 17.18
N GLY A 197 -6.00 5.36 16.95
CA GLY A 197 -5.53 4.53 15.82
C GLY A 197 -4.10 3.99 15.97
N GLY A 198 -3.31 4.48 16.94
CA GLY A 198 -1.92 4.07 17.12
C GLY A 198 -1.74 2.65 17.69
N ASN A 199 -2.82 2.03 18.17
CA ASN A 199 -2.86 0.61 18.51
C ASN A 199 -3.40 -0.28 17.36
N GLY A 200 -3.70 0.28 16.19
CA GLY A 200 -4.30 -0.44 15.06
C GLY A 200 -5.83 -0.33 14.96
N ASN A 201 -6.50 0.39 15.86
CA ASN A 201 -7.94 0.62 15.75
C ASN A 201 -8.29 1.32 14.43
N ASP A 202 -9.33 0.83 13.75
CA ASP A 202 -9.77 1.27 12.41
C ASP A 202 -8.73 1.08 11.28
N VAL A 203 -7.69 0.27 11.50
CA VAL A 203 -6.69 -0.06 10.48
C VAL A 203 -6.83 -1.54 10.09
N THR A 204 -6.89 -1.80 8.78
CA THR A 204 -6.79 -3.17 8.26
C THR A 204 -5.34 -3.45 7.86
N PHE A 205 -4.78 -4.52 8.41
CA PHE A 205 -3.46 -5.02 8.03
C PHE A 205 -3.62 -6.27 7.16
N VAL A 206 -2.94 -6.30 6.02
CA VAL A 206 -2.88 -7.46 5.12
C VAL A 206 -1.44 -7.94 5.07
N ASP A 207 -1.23 -9.19 5.46
CA ASP A 207 0.08 -9.84 5.41
C ASP A 207 0.16 -10.73 4.16
N MET A 208 1.24 -10.58 3.38
CA MET A 208 1.45 -11.33 2.13
C MET A 208 2.66 -12.25 2.26
N GLU A 209 2.40 -13.48 2.69
CA GLU A 209 3.41 -14.48 3.02
C GLU A 209 3.05 -15.85 2.41
N TYR A 210 3.94 -16.83 2.58
CA TYR A 210 3.72 -18.20 2.10
C TYR A 210 2.83 -19.04 3.02
N GLY A 211 2.72 -18.70 4.31
CA GLY A 211 1.85 -19.43 5.23
C GLY A 211 1.84 -18.90 6.67
N TRP A 212 0.81 -19.31 7.42
CA TRP A 212 0.50 -18.87 8.78
C TRP A 212 -0.14 -19.97 9.63
N LEU A 213 0.13 -19.96 10.93
CA LEU A 213 -0.58 -20.75 11.93
C LEU A 213 -1.74 -19.92 12.48
N LEU A 214 -2.87 -19.92 11.76
CA LEU A 214 -4.02 -19.03 12.04
C LEU A 214 -4.75 -19.33 13.36
N ASN A 215 -4.50 -20.49 13.97
CA ASN A 215 -5.04 -20.86 15.28
C ASN A 215 -4.01 -20.70 16.42
N HIS A 216 -2.96 -19.89 16.21
CA HIS A 216 -1.97 -19.61 17.24
C HIS A 216 -2.63 -18.91 18.45
N GLU A 217 -2.29 -19.35 19.67
CA GLU A 217 -2.91 -18.92 20.94
C GLU A 217 -2.91 -17.40 21.17
N ASP A 218 -1.89 -16.73 20.66
CA ASP A 218 -1.67 -15.27 20.79
C ASP A 218 -2.33 -14.42 19.68
N LEU A 219 -2.97 -15.08 18.70
CA LEU A 219 -3.54 -14.46 17.49
C LEU A 219 -4.99 -14.89 17.21
N VAL A 220 -5.49 -15.93 17.91
CA VAL A 220 -6.75 -16.60 17.56
C VAL A 220 -7.97 -15.69 17.64
N HIS A 221 -7.94 -14.61 18.44
CA HIS A 221 -9.05 -13.67 18.55
C HIS A 221 -8.90 -12.42 17.68
N GLN A 222 -7.81 -12.29 16.92
CA GLN A 222 -7.64 -11.26 15.89
C GLN A 222 -8.52 -11.49 14.66
N ASN A 223 -9.20 -12.64 14.57
CA ASN A 223 -10.06 -13.01 13.43
C ASN A 223 -9.32 -12.93 12.08
N ILE A 224 -8.07 -13.41 12.04
CA ILE A 224 -7.25 -13.38 10.81
C ILE A 224 -7.81 -14.40 9.80
N GLU A 225 -8.18 -13.91 8.62
CA GLU A 225 -8.73 -14.72 7.54
C GLU A 225 -7.72 -14.87 6.39
N LEU A 226 -7.66 -16.07 5.81
CA LEU A 226 -6.93 -16.28 4.56
C LEU A 226 -7.75 -15.69 3.41
N MET A 227 -7.39 -14.48 2.97
CA MET A 227 -8.12 -13.77 1.91
C MET A 227 -7.98 -14.42 0.54
N SER A 228 -6.80 -14.95 0.21
CA SER A 228 -6.50 -15.53 -1.11
C SER A 228 -5.28 -16.45 -1.05
N GLY A 229 -5.12 -17.30 -2.07
CA GLY A 229 -3.96 -18.16 -2.24
C GLY A 229 -4.04 -19.46 -1.43
N ARG A 230 -2.87 -20.02 -1.13
CA ARG A 230 -2.73 -21.27 -0.36
C ARG A 230 -1.89 -21.00 0.88
N ASN A 231 -2.35 -21.47 2.02
CA ASN A 231 -1.55 -21.50 3.24
C ASN A 231 -0.61 -22.72 3.20
N ILE A 232 0.70 -22.49 3.09
CA ILE A 232 1.69 -23.57 2.90
C ILE A 232 2.32 -23.90 4.26
N ASP A 233 2.03 -25.11 4.77
CA ASP A 233 2.47 -25.60 6.08
C ASP A 233 3.98 -25.47 6.32
N GLN A 234 4.82 -25.63 5.29
CA GLN A 234 6.28 -25.51 5.44
C GLN A 234 6.76 -24.09 5.79
N HIS A 235 5.92 -23.07 5.55
CA HIS A 235 6.28 -21.66 5.74
C HIS A 235 5.52 -20.98 6.89
N VAL A 236 4.67 -21.70 7.62
CA VAL A 236 3.82 -21.11 8.68
C VAL A 236 4.62 -20.40 9.76
N GLY A 237 5.83 -20.85 10.08
CA GLY A 237 6.68 -20.21 11.09
C GLY A 237 7.06 -18.77 10.76
N HIS A 238 7.32 -18.46 9.49
CA HIS A 238 7.71 -17.11 9.06
C HIS A 238 6.52 -16.15 9.16
N GLY A 239 5.43 -16.44 8.45
CA GLY A 239 4.25 -15.57 8.45
C GLY A 239 3.63 -15.42 9.84
N THR A 240 3.59 -16.48 10.65
CA THR A 240 3.09 -16.36 12.04
C THR A 240 3.97 -15.43 12.89
N SER A 241 5.28 -15.40 12.65
CA SER A 241 6.18 -14.49 13.36
C SER A 241 5.94 -13.03 12.94
N VAL A 242 5.70 -12.79 11.64
CA VAL A 242 5.33 -11.45 11.13
C VAL A 242 4.02 -10.99 11.76
N LEU A 243 2.99 -11.84 11.74
CA LEU A 243 1.72 -11.55 12.42
C LEU A 243 1.90 -11.30 13.92
N GLY A 244 2.75 -12.06 14.62
CA GLY A 244 3.01 -11.85 16.05
C GLY A 244 3.73 -10.54 16.36
N ILE A 245 4.62 -10.07 15.47
CA ILE A 245 5.27 -8.76 15.62
C ILE A 245 4.24 -7.64 15.52
N VAL A 246 3.30 -7.73 14.58
CA VAL A 246 2.34 -6.65 14.30
C VAL A 246 1.10 -6.75 15.17
N SER A 247 0.52 -7.93 15.32
CA SER A 247 -0.88 -8.12 15.74
C SER A 247 -1.08 -9.10 16.91
N SER A 248 -0.01 -9.53 17.61
CA SER A 248 -0.19 -10.27 18.87
C SER A 248 -1.12 -9.49 19.80
N GLU A 249 -2.07 -10.18 20.41
CA GLU A 249 -3.07 -9.58 21.30
C GLU A 249 -2.45 -9.07 22.61
N ASP A 250 -3.21 -8.23 23.32
CA ASP A 250 -2.94 -7.91 24.72
C ASP A 250 -3.80 -8.80 25.62
N ASN A 251 -3.33 -10.03 25.93
CA ASN A 251 -4.20 -11.10 26.46
C ASN A 251 -3.57 -12.05 27.50
N GLU A 252 -2.53 -11.62 28.23
CA GLU A 252 -1.85 -12.40 29.29
C GLU A 252 -1.06 -13.63 28.81
N VAL A 253 -1.00 -13.86 27.50
CA VAL A 253 -0.22 -14.92 26.86
C VAL A 253 0.91 -14.28 26.05
N GLY A 254 1.91 -15.08 25.68
CA GLY A 254 2.84 -14.72 24.62
C GLY A 254 3.41 -13.30 24.65
N ASN A 255 3.27 -12.63 23.51
CA ASN A 255 3.80 -11.32 23.17
C ASN A 255 2.67 -10.28 23.14
N ILE A 256 3.00 -9.03 22.85
CA ILE A 256 2.03 -8.02 22.38
C ILE A 256 2.50 -7.40 21.06
N GLY A 257 1.59 -7.18 20.12
CA GLY A 257 1.90 -6.63 18.80
C GLY A 257 2.21 -5.13 18.83
N VAL A 258 2.83 -4.62 17.75
CA VAL A 258 2.97 -3.18 17.51
C VAL A 258 1.60 -2.50 17.41
N ALA A 259 0.62 -3.17 16.83
CA ALA A 259 -0.76 -2.75 16.66
C ALA A 259 -1.69 -3.87 17.20
N PRO A 260 -1.81 -4.00 18.54
CA PRO A 260 -2.45 -5.16 19.17
C PRO A 260 -3.99 -5.06 19.21
N HIS A 261 -4.58 -4.01 18.64
CA HIS A 261 -6.02 -3.81 18.69
C HIS A 261 -6.76 -4.98 18.04
N ARG A 262 -7.64 -5.59 18.83
CA ARG A 262 -8.53 -6.66 18.38
C ARG A 262 -9.68 -6.09 17.55
N TYR A 263 -9.81 -6.54 16.31
CA TYR A 263 -10.99 -6.26 15.49
C TYR A 263 -12.25 -6.82 16.16
N GLN A 264 -13.16 -5.92 16.56
CA GLN A 264 -14.51 -6.30 17.02
C GLN A 264 -15.47 -6.12 15.84
N ALA A 265 -15.89 -7.24 15.24
CA ALA A 265 -16.94 -7.28 14.24
C ALA A 265 -18.33 -7.06 14.89
#